data_AF-A0A1M6I796-F1
#
_entry.id   AF-A0A1M6I796-F1
#
_cell.length_a   1.000
_cell.length_b   1.000
_cell.length_c   1.000
_cell.angle_alpha   90.00
_cell.angle_beta   90.00
_cell.angle_gamma   90.00
#
_symmetry.space_group_name_H-M   'P 1'
#
loop_
_entity.id
_entity.type
_entity.pdbx_description
1 polymer ?
#
loop_
_entity_poly.entity_id
_entity_poly.type
_entity_poly.pdbx_seq_one_letter_code
_entity_poly.pdbx_strand_id
1 'polypeptide(L)' 'MKRKMYTILSLVCFLMVATPLNVFTSNSASVITETETVQPRRNITGYKYKILNGHQWKRLWSYTYNRWEDPAWTLA' A
#
# COMPACT_ATOMS: atom_id res chain seq x y z
N MET A 1 65.30 14.91 -19.45
CA MET A 1 64.33 14.79 -18.34
C MET A 1 62.88 15.04 -18.75
N LYS A 2 62.56 16.10 -19.52
CA LYS A 2 61.18 16.44 -19.92
C LYS A 2 60.41 15.29 -20.62
N ARG A 3 61.05 14.52 -21.50
CA ARG A 3 60.43 13.36 -22.18
C ARG A 3 59.98 12.26 -21.20
N LYS A 4 60.78 11.95 -20.18
CA LYS A 4 60.43 10.96 -19.14
C LYS A 4 59.26 11.45 -18.27
N MET A 5 59.16 12.76 -18.05
CA MET A 5 58.06 13.38 -17.30
C MET A 5 56.72 13.24 -18.04
N TYR A 6 56.69 13.44 -19.36
CA TYR A 6 55.47 13.24 -20.16
C TYR A 6 55.03 11.77 -20.20
N THR A 7 55.99 10.83 -20.23
CA THR A 7 55.68 9.40 -20.15
C THR A 7 55.06 9.01 -18.81
N ILE A 8 55.62 9.52 -17.70
CA ILE A 8 55.08 9.27 -16.36
C ILE A 8 53.68 9.87 -16.23
N LEU A 9 53.47 11.09 -16.71
CA LEU A 9 52.15 11.75 -16.66
C LEU A 9 51.10 10.97 -17.46
N SER A 10 51.46 10.49 -18.66
CA SER A 10 50.56 9.67 -19.49
C SER A 10 50.19 8.35 -18.81
N LEU A 11 51.13 7.72 -18.11
CA LEU A 11 50.90 6.45 -17.41
C LEU A 11 49.90 6.63 -16.23
N VAL A 12 50.04 7.71 -15.46
CA VAL A 12 49.17 8.01 -14.32
C VAL A 12 47.73 8.28 -14.78
N CYS A 13 47.55 9.01 -15.88
CA CYS A 13 46.22 9.24 -16.46
C CYS A 13 45.55 7.94 -16.92
N PHE A 14 46.30 7.01 -17.50
CA PHE A 14 45.75 5.72 -17.95
C PHE A 14 45.26 4.85 -16.79
N LEU A 15 46.00 4.83 -15.68
CA LEU A 15 45.65 4.07 -14.47
C LEU A 15 44.35 4.56 -13.82
N MET A 16 44.06 5.87 -13.87
CA MET A 16 42.81 6.43 -13.30
C MET A 16 41.55 6.03 -14.06
N VAL A 17 41.64 5.76 -15.37
CA VAL A 17 40.49 5.36 -16.20
C VAL A 17 40.26 3.85 -16.15
N ALA A 18 41.32 3.07 -15.95
CA ALA A 18 41.26 1.61 -15.99
C ALA A 18 40.68 0.95 -14.72
N THR A 19 40.49 1.70 -13.63
CA THR A 19 39.95 1.14 -12.37
C THR A 19 38.43 1.20 -12.37
N PRO A 20 37.71 0.07 -12.36
CA PRO A 20 36.26 0.08 -12.20
C PRO A 20 35.90 0.57 -10.80
N LEU A 21 35.15 1.68 -10.73
CA LEU A 21 34.58 2.19 -9.49
C LEU A 21 33.39 1.29 -9.11
N ASN A 22 33.61 0.32 -8.22
CA ASN A 22 32.54 -0.44 -7.63
C ASN A 22 31.82 0.43 -6.59
N VAL A 23 30.66 0.99 -6.97
CA VAL A 23 29.78 1.69 -6.04
C VAL A 23 28.89 0.65 -5.36
N PHE A 24 29.24 0.26 -4.15
CA PHE A 24 28.39 -0.60 -3.33
C PHE A 24 27.32 0.25 -2.63
N THR A 25 26.06 0.05 -3.01
CA THR A 25 24.91 0.60 -2.28
C THR A 25 24.52 -0.39 -1.17
N SER A 26 24.53 0.05 0.08
CA SER A 26 23.98 -0.71 1.20
C SER A 26 22.52 -0.31 1.44
N ASN A 27 21.64 -0.62 0.50
CA ASN A 27 20.20 -0.52 0.75
C ASN A 27 19.74 -1.76 1.50
N SER A 28 20.15 -1.86 2.76
CA SER A 28 19.55 -2.78 3.73
C SER A 28 18.25 -2.14 4.23
N ALA A 29 17.29 -1.89 3.33
CA ALA A 29 15.93 -1.66 3.76
C ALA A 29 15.43 -3.03 4.25
N SER A 30 15.37 -3.20 5.57
CA SER A 30 14.65 -4.32 6.15
C SER A 30 13.20 -4.17 5.69
N VAL A 31 12.79 -5.02 4.75
CA VAL A 31 11.38 -5.21 4.44
C VAL A 31 10.78 -5.84 5.68
N ILE A 32 10.30 -4.99 6.60
CA ILE A 32 9.42 -5.41 7.67
C ILE A 32 8.17 -5.91 6.94
N THR A 33 8.14 -7.22 6.69
CA THR A 33 6.93 -7.89 6.25
C THR A 33 6.07 -8.04 7.49
N GLU A 34 5.55 -6.91 7.99
CA GLU A 34 4.33 -6.95 8.77
C GLU A 34 3.27 -7.43 7.79
N THR A 35 2.94 -8.72 7.87
CA THR A 35 1.68 -9.23 7.34
C THR A 35 0.57 -8.55 8.11
N GLU A 36 0.28 -7.29 7.80
CA GLU A 36 -0.98 -6.66 8.16
C GLU A 36 -2.06 -7.47 7.46
N THR A 37 -2.70 -8.34 8.22
CA THR A 37 -3.88 -9.05 7.75
C THR A 37 -4.97 -8.00 7.57
N VAL A 38 -5.15 -7.54 6.32
CA VAL A 38 -6.25 -6.64 5.97
C VAL A 38 -7.56 -7.38 6.27
N GLN A 39 -8.15 -7.09 7.42
CA GLN A 39 -9.43 -7.67 7.78
C GLN A 39 -10.52 -7.02 6.92
N PRO A 40 -11.40 -7.80 6.28
CA PRO A 40 -12.51 -7.23 5.53
C PRO A 40 -13.38 -6.39 6.47
N ARG A 41 -13.77 -5.20 6.02
CA ARG A 41 -14.65 -4.31 6.78
C ARG A 41 -15.97 -5.04 7.06
N ARG A 42 -16.32 -5.22 8.33
CA ARG A 42 -17.60 -5.82 8.73
C ARG A 42 -18.78 -5.00 8.17
N ASN A 43 -19.78 -5.67 7.62
CA ASN A 43 -21.03 -5.03 7.22
C ASN A 43 -21.75 -4.47 8.46
N ILE A 44 -22.15 -3.20 8.40
CA ILE A 44 -22.90 -2.50 9.44
C ILE A 44 -24.36 -2.49 9.01
N THR A 45 -25.19 -3.24 9.72
CA THR A 45 -26.64 -3.36 9.44
C THR A 45 -27.46 -2.97 10.65
N GLY A 46 -28.68 -2.50 10.43
CA GLY A 46 -29.64 -2.26 11.51
C GLY A 46 -31.08 -2.17 11.01
N TYR A 47 -32.03 -2.37 11.92
CA TYR A 47 -33.45 -2.29 11.59
C TYR A 47 -33.90 -0.83 11.49
N LYS A 48 -34.64 -0.52 10.43
CA LYS A 48 -35.50 0.67 10.36
C LYS A 48 -36.91 0.26 10.73
N TYR A 49 -37.67 1.19 11.30
CA TYR A 49 -39.03 0.97 11.76
C TYR A 49 -40.00 1.95 11.10
N LYS A 50 -41.25 1.51 10.92
CA LYS A 50 -42.38 2.38 10.54
C LYS A 50 -43.65 1.89 11.21
N ILE A 51 -44.62 2.78 11.39
CA ILE A 51 -45.97 2.44 11.84
C ILE A 51 -46.91 2.49 10.64
N LEU A 52 -47.68 1.42 10.42
CA LEU A 52 -48.65 1.34 9.34
C LEU A 52 -49.86 0.52 9.82
N ASN A 53 -51.05 1.09 9.71
CA ASN A 53 -52.30 0.53 10.25
C ASN A 53 -52.23 0.17 11.74
N GLY A 54 -51.59 1.00 12.56
CA GLY A 54 -51.42 0.76 14.00
C GLY A 54 -50.41 -0.32 14.37
N HIS A 55 -49.79 -0.98 13.39
CA HIS A 55 -48.78 -2.00 13.62
C HIS A 55 -47.39 -1.44 13.37
N GLN A 56 -46.42 -1.84 14.19
CA GLN A 56 -45.01 -1.55 13.96
C GLN A 56 -44.43 -2.57 12.98
N TRP A 57 -43.73 -2.06 11.97
CA TRP A 57 -43.05 -2.86 10.97
C TRP A 57 -41.54 -2.57 11.05
N LYS A 58 -40.73 -3.58 10.75
CA LYS A 58 -39.27 -3.47 10.65
C LYS A 58 -38.75 -3.94 9.30
N ARG A 59 -37.60 -3.43 8.88
CA ARG A 59 -36.88 -3.88 7.67
C ARG A 59 -35.38 -3.68 7.87
N LEU A 60 -34.56 -4.67 7.50
CA LEU A 60 -33.10 -4.60 7.65
C LEU A 60 -32.46 -3.67 6.60
N TRP A 61 -31.68 -2.69 7.07
CA TRP A 61 -30.92 -1.74 6.27
C TRP A 61 -29.42 -1.95 6.43
N SER A 62 -28.66 -1.94 5.34
CA SER A 62 -27.20 -1.88 5.38
C SER A 62 -26.72 -0.43 5.30
N TYR A 63 -26.05 0.01 6.36
CA TYR A 63 -25.33 1.28 6.40
C TYR A 63 -24.02 1.23 5.61
N THR A 64 -23.44 0.04 5.43
CA THR A 64 -22.24 -0.14 4.61
C THR A 64 -22.55 0.04 3.12
N TYR A 65 -23.66 -0.50 2.63
CA TYR A 65 -24.02 -0.50 1.20
C TYR A 65 -25.13 0.48 0.83
N ASN A 66 -25.68 1.22 1.81
CA ASN A 66 -26.77 2.19 1.63
C ASN A 66 -27.99 1.59 0.90
N ARG A 67 -28.40 0.38 1.29
CA ARG A 67 -29.49 -0.38 0.66
C ARG A 67 -30.28 -1.22 1.67
N TRP A 68 -31.49 -1.63 1.29
CA TRP A 68 -32.25 -2.64 2.01
C TRP A 68 -31.62 -4.02 1.80
N GLU A 69 -31.39 -4.76 2.89
CA GLU A 69 -30.97 -6.17 2.83
C GLU A 69 -32.19 -7.09 2.74
N ASP A 70 -33.27 -6.75 3.44
CA ASP A 70 -34.53 -7.50 3.37
C ASP A 70 -35.40 -7.04 2.19
N PRO A 71 -36.11 -7.95 1.50
CA PRO A 71 -36.94 -7.63 0.34
C PRO A 71 -38.19 -6.82 0.69
N ALA A 72 -38.73 -6.98 1.89
CA ALA A 72 -39.97 -6.33 2.32
C ALA A 72 -39.95 -5.98 3.81
N TRP A 73 -40.92 -5.17 4.22
CA TRP A 73 -41.19 -4.89 5.63
C TRP A 73 -41.85 -6.11 6.28
N THR A 74 -41.40 -6.45 7.48
CA THR A 74 -41.98 -7.52 8.32
C THR A 74 -42.59 -6.92 9.57
N LEU A 75 -43.61 -7.57 10.14
CA LEU A 75 -44.17 -7.15 11.42
C LEU A 75 -43.06 -7.22 12.49
N ALA A 76 -42.93 -6.17 13.29
CA ALA A 76 -41.80 -6.03 14.23
C ALA A 76 -41.90 -7.00 15.41
#